data_AF-A0A8I0DQ44-F1
#
_entry.id   AF-A0A8I0DQ44-F1
#
_cell.length_a   1.000
_cell.length_b   1.000
_cell.length_c   1.000
_cell.angle_alpha   90.00
_cell.angle_beta   90.00
_cell.angle_gamma   90.00
#
_symmetry.space_group_name_H-M   'P 1'
#
loop_
_entity.id
_entity.type
_entity.pdbx_description
1 polymer ?
#
loop_
_entity_poly.entity_id
_entity_poly.type
_entity_poly.pdbx_seq_one_letter_code
_entity_poly.pdbx_strand_id
1 'polypeptide(L)'
;MSGPFYAMKFPLGVGNTTRHDDIYYEQRKIITNIADRENCIIVGRCADYTLQDHDNILKIYIYAPYEARMRNCVDILKMKPDAAKKMISDVDKARASYHKHYAGYLPGDYEHMDFTINSASLGIDHSAEVIRDIVLKKFGDMM
;
A
#
# COMPACT_ATOMS: atom_id res chain seq x y z
N MET A 1 0.16 1.29 -24.39
CA MET A 1 -0.16 1.07 -22.97
C MET A 1 1.13 1.13 -22.16
N SER A 2 1.65 2.34 -21.93
CA SER A 2 2.95 2.56 -21.28
C SER A 2 2.87 3.86 -20.50
N GLY A 3 2.54 3.75 -19.22
CA GLY A 3 2.58 4.85 -18.27
C GLY A 3 3.30 4.40 -16.99
N PRO A 4 3.85 5.33 -16.19
CA PRO A 4 4.66 5.00 -15.01
C PRO A 4 3.92 4.09 -14.01
N PHE A 5 2.59 4.16 -13.98
CA PHE A 5 1.73 3.36 -13.09
C PHE A 5 1.47 1.94 -13.59
N TYR A 6 1.79 1.61 -14.85
CA TYR A 6 1.59 0.26 -15.39
C TYR A 6 2.53 -0.75 -14.73
N ALA A 7 3.81 -0.38 -14.54
CA ALA A 7 4.79 -1.22 -13.85
C ALA A 7 4.36 -1.57 -12.42
N MET A 8 3.67 -0.66 -11.73
CA MET A 8 3.17 -0.90 -10.36
C MET A 8 2.06 -1.96 -10.30
N LYS A 9 1.30 -2.14 -11.40
CA LYS A 9 0.23 -3.13 -11.51
C LYS A 9 0.74 -4.53 -11.83
N PHE A 10 1.90 -4.65 -12.45
CA PHE A 10 2.45 -5.93 -12.91
C PHE A 10 2.46 -7.03 -11.81
N PRO A 11 3.04 -6.77 -10.62
CA PRO A 11 2.99 -7.70 -9.48
C PRO A 11 1.63 -7.86 -8.78
N LEU A 12 0.56 -7.21 -9.27
CA LEU A 12 -0.81 -7.33 -8.71
C LEU A 12 -1.72 -8.22 -9.58
N GLY A 13 -1.16 -9.09 -10.43
CA GLY A 13 -1.94 -10.06 -11.20
C GLY A 13 -2.06 -9.78 -12.71
N VAL A 14 -1.24 -8.90 -13.30
CA VAL A 14 -1.22 -8.72 -14.76
C VAL A 14 -0.25 -9.75 -15.39
N GLY A 15 -0.70 -10.99 -15.65
CA GLY A 15 0.12 -12.07 -16.24
C GLY A 15 -0.27 -13.50 -15.81
N ASN A 16 0.53 -14.51 -16.16
CA ASN A 16 0.30 -15.95 -15.87
C ASN A 16 0.41 -16.30 -14.35
N THR A 17 -0.44 -17.21 -13.86
CA THR A 17 -0.68 -17.53 -12.43
C THR A 17 0.55 -18.06 -11.68
N THR A 18 1.29 -19.02 -12.23
CA THR A 18 2.50 -19.59 -11.58
C THR A 18 3.61 -18.56 -11.37
N ARG A 19 3.72 -17.54 -12.23
CA ARG A 19 4.72 -16.48 -12.04
C ARG A 19 4.37 -15.52 -10.90
N HIS A 20 3.10 -15.43 -10.50
CA HIS A 20 2.69 -14.52 -9.43
C HIS A 20 3.09 -15.04 -8.05
N ASP A 21 2.98 -16.35 -7.82
CA ASP A 21 3.38 -16.97 -6.56
C ASP A 21 4.90 -16.85 -6.37
N ASP A 22 5.69 -17.17 -7.40
CA ASP A 22 7.15 -17.01 -7.35
C ASP A 22 7.54 -15.55 -7.04
N ILE A 23 6.90 -14.58 -7.69
CA ILE A 23 7.12 -13.15 -7.42
C ILE A 23 6.73 -12.80 -5.99
N TYR A 24 5.61 -13.32 -5.48
CA TYR A 24 5.18 -13.08 -4.10
C TYR A 24 6.19 -13.63 -3.11
N TYR A 25 6.65 -14.87 -3.27
CA TYR A 25 7.61 -15.49 -2.37
C TYR A 25 8.97 -14.76 -2.38
N GLU A 26 9.45 -14.33 -3.55
CA GLU A 26 10.66 -13.53 -3.61
C GLU A 26 10.49 -12.14 -2.99
N GLN A 27 9.33 -11.49 -3.21
CA GLN A 27 9.01 -10.22 -2.53
C GLN A 27 8.96 -10.40 -1.01
N ARG A 28 8.36 -11.49 -0.52
CA ARG A 28 8.28 -11.81 0.91
C ARG A 28 9.68 -11.91 1.51
N LYS A 29 10.58 -12.66 0.87
CA LYS A 29 11.99 -12.79 1.31
C LYS A 29 12.70 -11.44 1.33
N ILE A 30 12.54 -10.63 0.29
CA ILE A 30 13.17 -9.30 0.21
C ILE A 30 12.66 -8.39 1.33
N ILE A 31 11.34 -8.36 1.55
CA ILE A 31 10.69 -7.56 2.60
C ILE A 31 11.22 -7.95 3.98
N THR A 32 11.21 -9.25 4.31
CA THR A 32 11.73 -9.76 5.58
C THR A 32 13.21 -9.43 5.74
N ASN A 33 14.04 -9.70 4.72
CA ASN A 33 15.48 -9.42 4.78
C ASN A 33 15.82 -7.94 4.98
N ILE A 34 15.00 -7.01 4.48
CA ILE A 34 15.20 -5.57 4.72
C ILE A 34 14.78 -5.22 6.15
N ALA A 35 13.60 -5.67 6.58
CA ALA A 35 13.07 -5.40 7.91
C ALA A 35 13.99 -5.93 9.04
N ASP A 36 14.60 -7.10 8.84
CA ASP A 36 15.53 -7.71 9.81
C ASP A 36 16.86 -6.92 9.94
N ARG A 37 17.20 -6.07 8.95
CA ARG A 37 18.51 -5.42 8.85
C ARG A 37 18.47 -3.93 9.17
N GLU A 38 17.39 -3.25 8.80
CA GLU A 38 17.30 -1.80 8.92
C GLU A 38 15.87 -1.28 9.06
N ASN A 39 15.77 -0.07 9.62
CA ASN A 39 14.52 0.68 9.66
C ASN A 39 14.11 1.05 8.23
N CYS A 40 12.88 0.70 7.84
CA CYS A 40 12.38 0.92 6.49
C CYS A 40 10.89 1.25 6.45
N ILE A 41 10.44 1.83 5.33
CA ILE A 41 9.03 2.05 5.01
C ILE A 41 8.70 1.19 3.80
N ILE A 42 7.74 0.28 3.94
CA ILE A 42 7.31 -0.64 2.88
C ILE A 42 5.88 -0.32 2.46
N VAL A 43 5.67 -0.06 1.17
CA VAL A 43 4.36 0.33 0.64
C VAL A 43 3.70 -0.84 -0.11
N GLY A 44 2.63 -1.37 0.46
CA GLY A 44 1.81 -2.43 -0.15
C GLY A 44 2.46 -3.82 -0.09
N ARG A 45 2.32 -4.61 -1.17
CA ARG A 45 2.94 -5.94 -1.32
C ARG A 45 2.56 -6.98 -0.26
N CYS A 46 1.45 -6.78 0.47
CA CYS A 46 1.10 -7.56 1.66
C CYS A 46 2.22 -7.55 2.71
N ALA A 47 2.94 -6.43 2.86
CA ALA A 47 4.00 -6.30 3.85
C ALA A 47 3.45 -6.41 5.28
N ASP A 48 2.23 -5.93 5.52
CA ASP A 48 1.50 -6.05 6.78
C ASP A 48 1.27 -7.51 7.20
N TYR A 49 0.90 -8.37 6.24
CA TYR A 49 0.77 -9.81 6.47
C TYR A 49 2.13 -10.50 6.50
N THR A 50 3.05 -10.11 5.63
CA THR A 50 4.39 -10.70 5.53
C THR A 50 5.15 -10.56 6.84
N LEU A 51 5.04 -9.39 7.47
CA LEU A 51 5.72 -9.04 8.70
C LEU A 51 4.83 -9.21 9.94
N GLN A 52 3.70 -9.95 9.86
CA GLN A 52 2.72 -10.02 10.96
C GLN A 52 3.32 -10.51 12.29
N ASP A 53 4.36 -11.34 12.23
CA ASP A 53 5.08 -11.90 13.38
C ASP A 53 6.38 -11.14 13.70
N HIS A 54 6.65 -10.03 13.02
CA HIS A 54 7.85 -9.22 13.24
C HIS A 54 7.59 -8.20 14.34
N ASP A 55 8.53 -8.10 15.28
CA ASP A 55 8.46 -7.11 16.36
C ASP A 55 8.67 -5.69 15.81
N ASN A 56 8.19 -4.66 16.50
CA ASN A 56 8.43 -3.25 16.14
C ASN A 56 7.89 -2.79 14.77
N ILE A 57 6.78 -3.37 14.30
CA ILE A 57 6.10 -2.90 13.10
C ILE A 57 4.99 -1.88 13.39
N LEU A 58 4.69 -1.03 12.42
CA LEU A 58 3.53 -0.13 12.42
C LEU A 58 2.79 -0.27 11.09
N LYS A 59 1.55 -0.75 11.14
CA LYS A 59 0.72 -1.03 9.96
C LYS A 59 -0.26 0.11 9.73
N ILE A 60 -0.05 0.87 8.65
CA ILE A 60 -0.87 2.04 8.32
C ILE A 60 -1.52 1.86 6.95
N TYR A 61 -2.84 2.04 6.90
CA TYR A 61 -3.59 2.12 5.65
C TYR A 61 -3.99 3.55 5.31
N ILE A 62 -3.57 4.05 4.14
CA ILE A 62 -3.91 5.41 3.67
C ILE A 62 -4.99 5.31 2.60
N TYR A 63 -6.07 6.06 2.78
CA TYR A 63 -7.17 6.12 1.82
C TYR A 63 -7.65 7.56 1.59
N ALA A 64 -8.53 7.72 0.61
CA ALA A 64 -9.24 8.97 0.35
C ALA A 64 -10.60 8.69 -0.33
N PRO A 65 -11.61 9.56 -0.14
CA PRO A 65 -12.86 9.50 -0.89
C PRO A 65 -12.61 9.47 -2.40
N TYR A 66 -13.50 8.81 -3.13
CA TYR A 66 -13.36 8.62 -4.58
C TYR A 66 -13.11 9.95 -5.33
N GLU A 67 -13.87 11.00 -5.02
CA GLU A 67 -13.71 12.31 -5.65
C GLU A 67 -12.33 12.94 -5.43
N ALA A 68 -11.75 12.78 -4.23
CA ALA A 68 -10.41 13.28 -3.95
C ALA A 68 -9.35 12.50 -4.75
N ARG A 69 -9.51 11.18 -4.88
CA ARG A 69 -8.63 10.34 -5.70
C ARG A 69 -8.74 10.68 -7.18
N MET A 70 -9.96 10.93 -7.66
CA MET A 70 -10.24 11.35 -9.04
C MET A 70 -9.55 12.68 -9.37
N ARG A 71 -9.71 13.69 -8.51
CA ARG A 71 -9.02 14.98 -8.65
C ARG A 71 -7.50 14.80 -8.68
N ASN A 72 -6.94 14.00 -7.77
CA ASN A 72 -5.50 13.72 -7.80
C ASN A 72 -5.05 13.10 -9.14
N CYS A 73 -5.79 12.11 -9.65
CA CYS A 73 -5.46 11.49 -10.94
C CYS A 73 -5.55 12.47 -12.13
N VAL A 74 -6.55 13.34 -12.16
CA VAL A 74 -6.75 14.29 -13.27
C VAL A 74 -5.84 15.50 -13.14
N ASP A 75 -5.82 16.13 -11.98
CA ASP A 75 -5.19 17.43 -11.79
C ASP A 75 -3.69 17.33 -11.52
N ILE A 76 -3.26 16.31 -10.76
CA ILE A 76 -1.85 16.11 -10.41
C ILE A 76 -1.18 15.16 -11.39
N LEU A 77 -1.78 13.98 -11.61
CA LEU A 77 -1.22 12.96 -12.49
C LEU A 77 -1.53 13.18 -13.99
N LYS A 78 -2.27 14.25 -14.32
CA LYS A 78 -2.60 14.68 -15.69
C LYS A 78 -3.24 13.58 -16.54
N MET A 79 -4.03 12.71 -15.91
CA MET A 79 -4.74 11.65 -16.61
C MET A 79 -6.03 12.18 -17.24
N LYS A 80 -6.43 11.59 -18.38
CA LYS A 80 -7.78 11.79 -18.91
C LYS A 80 -8.82 11.25 -17.91
N PRO A 81 -9.97 11.92 -17.69
CA PRO A 81 -10.97 11.49 -16.71
C PRO A 81 -11.40 10.02 -16.86
N ASP A 82 -11.74 9.56 -18.06
CA ASP A 82 -12.13 8.16 -18.27
C ASP A 82 -11.02 7.17 -17.94
N ALA A 83 -9.77 7.53 -18.26
CA ALA A 83 -8.60 6.73 -17.93
C ALA A 83 -8.34 6.71 -16.41
N ALA A 84 -8.57 7.82 -15.71
CA ALA A 84 -8.46 7.92 -14.25
C ALA A 84 -9.50 7.03 -13.57
N LYS A 85 -10.77 7.13 -13.97
CA LYS A 85 -11.87 6.29 -13.47
C LYS A 85 -11.56 4.80 -13.63
N LYS A 86 -11.13 4.39 -14.84
CA LYS A 86 -10.73 3.00 -15.09
C LYS A 86 -9.51 2.60 -14.26
N MET A 87 -8.50 3.45 -14.16
CA MET A 87 -7.30 3.15 -13.39
C MET A 87 -7.61 2.93 -11.91
N ILE A 88 -8.39 3.80 -11.29
CA ILE A 88 -8.80 3.69 -9.88
C ILE A 88 -9.49 2.35 -9.65
N SER A 89 -10.54 2.05 -10.44
CA SER A 89 -11.27 0.77 -10.34
C SER A 89 -10.35 -0.44 -10.52
N ASP A 90 -9.50 -0.43 -11.55
CA ASP A 90 -8.61 -1.55 -11.84
C ASP A 90 -7.56 -1.77 -10.74
N VAL A 91 -6.99 -0.70 -10.18
CA VAL A 91 -6.00 -0.78 -9.07
C VAL A 91 -6.66 -1.26 -7.79
N ASP A 92 -7.82 -0.73 -7.43
CA ASP A 92 -8.52 -1.12 -6.21
C ASP A 92 -8.89 -2.61 -6.24
N LYS A 93 -9.42 -3.09 -7.39
CA LYS A 93 -9.71 -4.51 -7.60
C LYS A 93 -8.46 -5.38 -7.54
N ALA A 94 -7.38 -4.97 -8.19
CA ALA A 94 -6.13 -5.72 -8.19
C ALA A 94 -5.52 -5.82 -6.79
N ARG A 95 -5.51 -4.72 -6.02
CA ARG A 95 -5.04 -4.71 -4.62
C ARG A 95 -5.92 -5.59 -3.73
N ALA A 96 -7.24 -5.49 -3.84
CA ALA A 96 -8.15 -6.32 -3.05
C ALA A 96 -7.99 -7.81 -3.37
N SER A 97 -7.87 -8.17 -4.66
CA SER A 97 -7.68 -9.56 -5.09
C SER A 97 -6.34 -10.12 -4.61
N TYR A 98 -5.26 -9.39 -4.83
CA TYR A 98 -3.91 -9.79 -4.40
C TYR A 98 -3.86 -10.00 -2.88
N HIS A 99 -4.41 -9.05 -2.12
CA HIS A 99 -4.38 -9.10 -0.67
C HIS A 99 -5.24 -10.23 -0.10
N LYS A 100 -6.46 -10.42 -0.62
CA LYS A 100 -7.31 -11.54 -0.23
C LYS A 100 -6.66 -12.88 -0.54
N HIS A 101 -5.97 -12.99 -1.65
CA HIS A 101 -5.33 -14.24 -2.07
C HIS A 101 -4.21 -14.65 -1.10
N TYR A 102 -3.31 -13.73 -0.74
CA TYR A 102 -2.14 -14.05 0.09
C TYR A 102 -2.34 -13.87 1.60
N ALA A 103 -3.15 -12.89 2.02
CA ALA A 103 -3.33 -12.55 3.42
C ALA A 103 -4.70 -12.95 3.98
N GLY A 104 -5.68 -13.26 3.13
CA GLY A 104 -7.03 -13.67 3.55
C GLY A 104 -8.00 -12.52 3.87
N TYR A 105 -7.53 -11.27 3.95
CA TYR A 105 -8.34 -10.08 4.26
C TYR A 105 -8.11 -8.94 3.26
N LEU A 106 -8.85 -7.83 3.41
CA LEU A 106 -8.73 -6.66 2.54
C LEU A 106 -7.57 -5.75 2.96
N PRO A 107 -6.92 -5.00 2.05
CA PRO A 107 -5.75 -4.17 2.38
C PRO A 107 -5.96 -3.09 3.47
N GLY A 108 -7.21 -2.71 3.72
CA GLY A 108 -7.58 -1.69 4.71
C GLY A 108 -8.51 -2.22 5.79
N ASP A 109 -8.47 -3.53 6.03
CA ASP A 109 -9.24 -4.15 7.11
C ASP A 109 -8.75 -3.63 8.46
N TYR A 110 -9.65 -3.03 9.24
CA TYR A 110 -9.29 -2.38 10.51
C TYR A 110 -8.86 -3.40 11.57
N GLU A 111 -9.24 -4.68 11.42
CA GLU A 111 -8.81 -5.74 12.35
C GLU A 111 -7.32 -6.07 12.19
N HIS A 112 -6.72 -5.72 11.05
CA HIS A 112 -5.34 -6.05 10.71
C HIS A 112 -4.40 -4.84 10.67
N MET A 113 -4.94 -3.62 10.67
CA MET A 113 -4.19 -2.36 10.62
C MET A 113 -4.14 -1.70 12.01
N ASP A 114 -3.03 -1.02 12.31
CA ASP A 114 -2.93 -0.21 13.53
C ASP A 114 -3.65 1.13 13.36
N PHE A 115 -3.50 1.75 12.17
CA PHE A 115 -4.10 3.05 11.87
C PHE A 115 -4.61 3.13 10.43
N THR A 116 -5.76 3.78 10.25
CA THR A 116 -6.30 4.14 8.93
C THR A 116 -6.39 5.65 8.79
N ILE A 117 -5.78 6.22 7.74
CA ILE A 117 -5.67 7.67 7.56
C ILE A 117 -6.38 8.09 6.29
N ASN A 118 -7.35 8.99 6.42
CA ASN A 118 -7.97 9.68 5.29
C ASN A 118 -7.11 10.88 4.88
N SER A 119 -6.27 10.71 3.86
CA SER A 119 -5.36 11.77 3.41
C SER A 119 -6.07 12.96 2.78
N ALA A 120 -7.34 12.82 2.35
CA ALA A 120 -8.12 13.94 1.85
C ALA A 120 -8.62 14.88 2.98
N SER A 121 -8.64 14.40 4.23
CA SER A 121 -9.09 15.21 5.37
C SER A 121 -7.99 16.14 5.89
N LEU A 122 -6.74 15.68 5.86
CA LEU A 122 -5.58 16.40 6.43
C LEU A 122 -4.66 16.98 5.35
N GLY A 123 -4.76 16.49 4.11
CA GLY A 123 -3.74 16.74 3.08
C GLY A 123 -2.50 15.87 3.31
N ILE A 124 -1.55 15.95 2.37
CA ILE A 124 -0.36 15.08 2.37
C ILE A 124 0.54 15.41 3.57
N ASP A 125 0.86 16.69 3.77
CA ASP A 125 1.85 17.12 4.77
C ASP A 125 1.40 16.80 6.20
N HIS A 126 0.19 17.20 6.58
CA HIS A 126 -0.34 16.89 7.92
C HIS A 126 -0.59 15.39 8.11
N SER A 127 -0.91 14.62 7.06
CA SER A 127 -0.97 13.15 7.19
C SER A 127 0.41 12.58 7.51
N ALA A 128 1.47 13.08 6.89
CA ALA A 128 2.83 12.65 7.17
C ALA A 128 3.28 13.05 8.59
N GLU A 129 2.92 14.25 9.05
CA GLU A 129 3.17 14.70 10.44
C GLU A 129 2.47 13.79 11.46
N VAL A 130 1.20 13.44 11.24
CA VAL A 130 0.49 12.51 12.12
C VAL A 130 1.18 11.15 12.15
N ILE A 131 1.61 10.61 11.01
CA ILE A 131 2.34 9.34 10.96
C ILE A 131 3.66 9.43 11.72
N ARG A 132 4.42 10.52 11.53
CA ARG A 132 5.66 10.78 12.27
C ARG A 132 5.40 10.79 13.78
N ASP A 133 4.37 11.48 14.23
CA ASP A 133 4.05 11.59 15.66
C ASP A 133 3.60 10.24 16.25
N ILE A 134 2.91 9.41 15.48
CA ILE A 134 2.61 8.01 15.88
C ILE A 134 3.90 7.21 16.04
N VAL A 135 4.82 7.29 15.06
CA VAL A 135 6.12 6.61 15.09
C VAL A 135 6.93 7.04 16.32
N LEU A 136 7.05 8.35 16.56
CA LEU A 136 7.76 8.89 17.72
C LEU A 136 7.13 8.44 19.04
N LYS A 137 5.81 8.32 19.13
CA LYS A 137 5.14 7.84 20.35
C LYS A 137 5.27 6.32 20.55
N LYS A 138 5.27 5.54 19.47
CA LYS A 138 5.34 4.07 19.53
C LYS A 138 6.78 3.57 19.73
N PHE A 139 7.75 4.27 19.14
CA PHE A 139 9.15 3.82 19.07
C PHE A 139 10.16 4.84 19.61
N GLY A 140 9.73 6.00 20.13
CA GLY A 140 10.64 7.07 20.53
C GLY A 140 11.62 6.71 21.64
N ASP A 141 11.27 5.76 22.51
CA ASP A 141 12.18 5.25 23.54
C ASP A 141 13.20 4.24 22.98
N MET A 142 13.08 3.87 21.70
CA MET A 142 13.89 2.86 20.99
C MET A 142 14.79 3.46 19.90
N MET A 143 14.76 4.78 19.70
CA MET A 143 15.60 5.53 18.76
C MET A 143 16.69 6.32 19.49
#